data_AF-G5JAC1-F1
#
_entry.id   AF-G5JAC1-F1
#
_cell.length_a   1.000
_cell.length_b   1.000
_cell.length_c   1.000
_cell.angle_alpha   90.00
_cell.angle_beta   90.00
_cell.angle_gamma   90.00
#
_symmetry.space_group_name_H-M   'P 1'
#
loop_
_entity.id
_entity.type
_entity.pdbx_description
1 polymer ?
#
loop_
_entity_poly.entity_id
_entity_poly.type
_entity_poly.pdbx_seq_one_letter_code
_entity_poly.pdbx_strand_id
1 'polypeptide(L)' 'MNIREVTHFFTFLLLLIFLFFSYPYSNLADVERVILTPEILQERIKSPQLQDGILTLDLTSLEIDLTEENNEFKE' A
#
# COMPACT_ATOMS: atom_id res chain seq x y z
N MET A 1 -15.18 -46.19 10.18
CA MET A 1 -14.73 -44.96 9.48
C MET A 1 -13.87 -45.39 8.31
N ASN A 2 -14.25 -45.00 7.09
CA ASN A 2 -13.66 -45.55 5.87
C ASN A 2 -12.32 -44.84 5.59
N ILE A 3 -11.21 -45.57 5.45
CA ILE A 3 -9.85 -45.00 5.31
C ILE A 3 -9.77 -43.99 4.15
N ARG A 4 -10.54 -44.24 3.09
CA ARG A 4 -10.63 -43.37 1.91
C ARG A 4 -11.22 -41.99 2.22
N GLU A 5 -12.23 -41.91 3.08
CA GLU A 5 -12.87 -40.65 3.47
C GLU A 5 -11.91 -39.79 4.32
N VAL A 6 -11.14 -40.45 5.19
CA VAL A 6 -10.11 -39.78 6.01
C VAL A 6 -9.01 -39.18 5.14
N THR A 7 -8.57 -39.90 4.11
CA THR A 7 -7.57 -39.38 3.16
C THR A 7 -8.09 -38.16 2.39
N HIS A 8 -9.33 -38.20 1.88
CA HIS A 8 -9.92 -37.07 1.17
C HIS A 8 -10.08 -35.84 2.07
N PHE A 9 -10.54 -36.03 3.30
CA PHE A 9 -10.64 -34.96 4.29
C PHE A 9 -9.27 -34.31 4.56
N PHE A 10 -8.22 -35.12 4.72
CA PHE A 10 -6.86 -34.61 4.96
C PHE A 10 -6.30 -33.86 3.76
N THR A 11 -6.53 -34.36 2.54
CA THR A 11 -6.12 -33.64 1.31
C THR A 11 -6.85 -32.31 1.14
N PHE A 12 -8.13 -32.26 1.47
CA PHE A 12 -8.92 -31.03 1.41
C PHE A 12 -8.42 -30.01 2.44
N LEU A 13 -8.13 -30.46 3.67
CA LEU A 13 -7.56 -29.61 4.71
C LEU A 13 -6.22 -29.02 4.29
N LEU A 14 -5.32 -29.82 3.72
CA LEU A 14 -4.03 -29.36 3.23
C LEU A 14 -4.16 -28.33 2.11
N LEU A 15 -5.11 -28.52 1.19
CA LEU A 15 -5.38 -27.58 0.11
C LEU A 15 -5.89 -26.23 0.65
N LEU A 16 -6.73 -26.27 1.67
CA LEU A 16 -7.27 -25.06 2.31
C LEU A 16 -6.18 -24.29 3.06
N ILE A 17 -5.29 -24.99 3.76
CA ILE A 17 -4.11 -24.41 4.40
C ILE A 17 -3.20 -23.77 3.35
N PHE A 18 -2.90 -24.47 2.26
CA PHE A 18 -2.05 -23.94 1.19
C PHE A 18 -2.64 -22.67 0.56
N LEU A 19 -3.95 -22.64 0.32
CA LEU A 19 -4.64 -21.47 -0.22
C LEU A 19 -4.57 -20.27 0.75
N PHE A 20 -4.72 -20.53 2.05
CA PHE A 20 -4.65 -19.49 3.08
C PHE A 20 -3.26 -18.83 3.15
N PHE A 21 -2.19 -19.63 3.06
CA PHE A 21 -0.81 -19.12 3.05
C PHE A 21 -0.39 -18.50 1.71
N SER A 22 -1.08 -18.83 0.62
CA SER A 22 -0.80 -18.26 -0.71
C SER A 22 -1.47 -16.90 -0.93
N TYR A 23 -2.35 -16.46 -0.03
CA TYR A 23 -2.96 -15.14 -0.15
C TYR A 23 -1.90 -14.08 0.19
N PRO A 24 -1.52 -13.20 -0.75
CA PRO A 24 -0.61 -12.12 -0.44
C PRO A 24 -1.31 -11.23 0.58
N TYR A 25 -0.82 -11.23 1.82
CA TYR A 25 -1.11 -10.15 2.74
C TYR A 25 -0.57 -8.89 2.05
N SER A 26 -1.48 -8.01 1.63
CA SER A 26 -1.10 -6.65 1.24
C SER A 26 -0.43 -6.07 2.47
N ASN A 27 0.91 -6.07 2.48
CA ASN A 27 1.65 -5.18 3.35
C ASN A 27 1.16 -3.80 2.97
N LEU A 28 0.25 -3.25 3.78
CA LEU A 28 0.07 -1.82 3.88
C LEU A 28 1.43 -1.34 4.34
N ALA A 29 2.35 -1.15 3.39
CA ALA A 29 3.59 -0.46 3.65
C ALA A 29 3.16 0.80 4.37
N ASP A 30 3.69 0.97 5.58
CA ASP A 30 3.56 2.20 6.32
C ASP A 30 4.25 3.24 5.45
N VAL A 31 3.48 3.82 4.52
CA VAL A 31 3.96 4.83 3.61
C VAL A 31 4.24 5.98 4.55
N GLU A 32 5.52 6.14 4.88
CA GLU A 32 6.02 7.22 5.70
C GLU A 32 5.52 8.52 5.07
N ARG A 33 4.48 9.07 5.67
CA ARG A 33 3.79 10.26 5.20
C ARG A 33 4.68 11.44 5.53
N VAL A 34 5.08 12.16 4.49
CA VAL A 34 5.96 13.33 4.63
C VAL A 34 5.10 14.58 4.56
N ILE A 35 5.29 15.50 5.50
CA ILE A 35 4.58 16.78 5.48
C ILE A 35 5.00 17.52 4.20
N LEU A 36 4.00 17.97 3.45
CA LEU A 36 4.15 18.77 2.25
C LEU A 36 4.63 20.17 2.65
N THR A 37 5.94 20.42 2.49
CA THR A 37 6.51 21.76 2.59
C THR A 37 6.98 22.24 1.21
N PRO A 38 7.11 23.57 0.99
CA PRO A 38 7.64 24.12 -0.25
C PRO A 38 9.02 23.56 -0.61
N GLU A 39 9.87 23.26 0.37
CA GLU A 39 11.20 22.69 0.20
C GLU A 39 11.11 21.29 -0.40
N ILE A 40 10.28 20.41 0.20
CA ILE A 40 10.06 19.05 -0.29
C ILE A 40 9.48 19.07 -1.70
N LEU A 41 8.54 19.97 -1.98
CA LEU A 41 7.96 20.11 -3.32
C LEU A 41 9.03 20.54 -4.34
N GLN A 42 9.90 21.49 -3.99
CA GLN A 42 11.01 21.91 -4.85
C GLN A 42 12.01 20.79 -5.13
N GLU A 43 12.32 19.96 -4.14
CA GLU A 43 13.19 18.78 -4.33
C GLU A 43 12.58 17.78 -5.30
N ARG A 44 11.28 17.52 -5.17
CA ARG A 44 10.53 16.61 -6.06
C ARG A 44 10.46 17.14 -7.49
N ILE A 45 10.23 18.45 -7.67
CA ILE A 45 10.21 19.11 -8.99
C ILE A 45 11.54 18.93 -9.73
N LYS A 46 12.67 18.87 -9.01
CA LYS A 46 14.00 18.64 -9.61
C LYS A 46 14.22 17.20 -10.05
N SER A 47 13.42 16.26 -9.56
CA SER A 47 13.55 14.82 -9.84
C SER A 47 12.20 14.15 -10.16
N PRO A 48 11.49 14.60 -11.21
CA PRO A 48 10.21 14.02 -11.59
C PRO A 48 10.38 12.58 -12.07
N GLN A 49 9.37 11.74 -11.82
CA GLN A 49 9.36 10.36 -12.27
C GLN A 49 8.81 10.26 -13.70
N LEU A 50 9.31 9.32 -14.51
CA LEU A 50 8.75 9.05 -15.82
C LEU A 50 7.71 7.94 -15.69
N GLN A 51 6.43 8.27 -15.91
CA GLN A 51 5.32 7.32 -15.93
C GLN A 51 4.59 7.43 -17.27
N ASP A 52 4.49 6.31 -18.00
CA ASP A 52 3.86 6.24 -19.32
C ASP A 52 4.37 7.28 -20.33
N GLY A 53 5.68 7.60 -20.27
CA GLY A 53 6.31 8.58 -21.15
C GLY A 53 6.08 10.04 -20.76
N ILE A 54 5.42 10.29 -19.62
CA ILE A 54 5.15 11.62 -19.08
C ILE A 54 5.94 11.79 -17.79
N LEU A 55 6.57 12.96 -17.62
CA LEU A 55 7.20 13.32 -16.35
C LEU A 55 6.11 13.71 -15.34
N THR A 56 5.98 12.94 -14.28
CA THR A 56 4.97 13.09 -13.23
C THR A 56 5.61 13.30 -11.86
N LEU A 57 4.89 14.03 -11.00
CA LEU A 57 5.22 14.18 -9.60
C LEU A 57 4.22 13.36 -8.80
N ASP A 58 4.72 12.38 -8.07
CA ASP A 58 3.91 11.62 -7.14
C ASP A 58 3.82 12.37 -5.80
N LEU A 59 2.60 12.80 -5.47
CA LEU A 59 2.27 13.50 -4.23
C LEU A 59 1.43 12.62 -3.28
N THR A 60 1.23 11.34 -3.60
CA THR A 60 0.30 10.43 -2.90
C THR A 60 0.70 10.20 -1.44
N SER A 61 1.99 10.25 -1.13
CA SER A 61 2.53 10.07 0.22
C SER A 61 2.74 11.38 0.98
N LEU A 62 2.23 12.50 0.47
CA LEU A 62 2.42 13.82 1.08
C LEU A 62 1.18 14.25 1.85
N GLU A 63 1.39 14.81 3.04
CA GLU A 63 0.32 15.30 3.91
C GLU A 63 0.39 16.81 4.04
N ILE A 64 -0.76 17.48 3.94
CA ILE A 64 -0.85 18.89 4.30
C ILE A 64 -1.02 18.96 5.82
N ASP A 65 -0.09 19.63 6.50
CA ASP A 65 -0.29 19.96 7.90
C ASP A 65 -1.42 20.99 8.00
N LEU A 66 -2.55 20.62 8.59
CA LEU A 66 -3.74 21.46 8.75
C LEU A 66 -3.70 22.30 10.05
N THR A 67 -2.54 22.47 10.68
CA THR A 67 -2.37 23.39 11.82
C THR A 67 -2.49 24.87 11.38
N GLU A 68 -2.28 25.80 12.32
CA GLU A 68 -2.63 27.23 12.28
C GLU A 68 -2.71 27.88 10.89
N GLU A 69 -1.65 27.78 10.08
CA GLU A 69 -1.51 28.45 8.78
C GLU A 69 -2.39 27.87 7.67
N ASN A 70 -2.77 26.59 7.78
CA ASN A 70 -3.49 25.83 6.75
C ASN A 70 -4.92 25.45 7.20
N ASN A 71 -5.44 26.14 8.22
CA ASN A 71 -6.75 25.84 8.78
C ASN A 71 -7.90 26.02 7.77
N GLU A 72 -7.68 26.83 6.73
CA GLU A 72 -8.58 27.04 5.60
C GLU A 72 -8.86 25.77 4.78
N PHE A 73 -7.98 24.78 4.82
CA PHE A 73 -8.15 23.51 4.10
C PHE A 73 -8.93 22.45 4.89
N LYS A 74 -9.48 22.79 6.07
CA LYS A 74 -10.30 21.88 6.88
C LYS A 74 -11.78 21.80 6.48
N GLU A 75 -12.26 22.73 5.65
CA GLU A 75 -13.67 22.82 5.21
C GLU A 75 -13.96 22.00 3.95
#